data_AF-A0A060C2C5-F1
#
_entry.id   AF-A0A060C2C5-F1
#
_cell.length_a   1.000
_cell.length_b   1.000
_cell.length_c   1.000
_cell.angle_alpha   90.00
_cell.angle_beta   90.00
_cell.angle_gamma   90.00
#
_symmetry.space_group_name_H-M   'P 1'
#
loop_
_entity.id
_entity.type
_entity.pdbx_description
1 polymer ?
#
loop_
_entity_poly.entity_id
_entity_poly.type
_entity_poly.pdbx_seq_one_letter_code
_entity_poly.pdbx_strand_id
1 'polypeptide(L)'
;MTAAAAAPAPRRFLLIAGEASGDLLGAGLIRALRERHPDAEFAGIGGDAMRKAGCQTWFDCSELALMGLVEVLRHLPRLLRLRAEFRQRALG
;
A
#
# COMPACT_ATOMS: atom_id res chain seq x y z
N MET A 1 -41.38 -4.07 7.24
CA MET A 1 -40.10 -4.20 6.52
C MET A 1 -39.17 -3.10 6.99
N THR A 2 -38.34 -3.39 7.99
CA THR A 2 -37.28 -2.49 8.45
C THR A 2 -36.11 -2.60 7.47
N ALA A 3 -35.78 -1.50 6.79
CA ALA A 3 -34.59 -1.41 5.95
C ALA A 3 -33.36 -1.62 6.85
N ALA A 4 -32.58 -2.67 6.58
CA ALA A 4 -31.28 -2.86 7.20
C ALA A 4 -30.39 -1.67 6.79
N ALA A 5 -29.97 -0.87 7.75
CA ALA A 5 -28.98 0.17 7.51
C ALA A 5 -27.73 -0.49 6.92
N ALA A 6 -27.30 -0.03 5.75
CA ALA A 6 -26.09 -0.53 5.11
C ALA A 6 -24.92 -0.42 6.09
N ALA A 7 -24.27 -1.54 6.39
CA ALA A 7 -23.09 -1.55 7.24
C ALA A 7 -22.05 -0.55 6.68
N PRO A 8 -21.39 0.26 7.52
CA PRO A 8 -20.41 1.23 7.05
C PRO A 8 -19.34 0.49 6.25
N ALA A 9 -18.98 1.04 5.08
CA ALA A 9 -17.98 0.44 4.21
C ALA A 9 -16.67 0.19 4.98
N PRO A 10 -15.96 -0.93 4.70
CA PRO A 10 -14.73 -1.27 5.38
C PRO A 10 -13.69 -0.16 5.26
N ARG A 11 -12.96 0.12 6.36
CA ARG A 11 -11.92 1.13 6.34
C ARG A 11 -10.78 0.68 5.43
N ARG A 12 -10.42 1.50 4.47
CA ARG A 12 -9.33 1.21 3.52
C ARG A 12 -8.08 1.99 3.88
N PHE A 13 -6.95 1.28 4.03
CA PHE A 13 -5.64 1.85 4.34
C PHE A 13 -4.67 1.61 3.16
N LEU A 14 -3.98 2.68 2.78
CA LEU A 14 -2.97 2.66 1.71
C LEU A 14 -1.58 2.83 2.32
N LEU A 15 -0.68 1.90 2.01
CA LEU A 15 0.65 1.81 2.62
C LEU A 15 1.73 1.75 1.54
N ILE A 16 2.85 2.45 1.74
CA ILE A 16 3.99 2.46 0.82
C ILE A 16 5.26 2.22 1.62
N ALA A 17 5.94 1.09 1.36
CA ALA A 17 7.28 0.80 1.83
C ALA A 17 8.28 0.98 0.68
N GLY A 18 9.30 1.83 0.89
CA GLY A 18 10.35 2.12 -0.09
C GLY A 18 11.56 1.17 -0.02
N GLU A 19 11.67 0.36 1.03
CA GLU A 19 12.78 -0.55 1.29
C GLU A 19 12.33 -1.70 2.21
N ALA A 20 13.18 -2.73 2.36
CA ALA A 20 12.87 -3.95 3.11
C ALA A 20 12.58 -3.69 4.61
N SER A 21 13.25 -2.72 5.23
CA SER A 21 12.96 -2.32 6.63
C SER A 21 11.55 -1.74 6.76
N GLY A 22 11.13 -0.93 5.78
CA GLY A 22 9.77 -0.40 5.67
C GLY A 22 8.70 -1.47 5.46
N ASP A 23 9.02 -2.55 4.73
CA ASP A 23 8.12 -3.69 4.53
C ASP A 23 7.82 -4.42 5.85
N LEU A 24 8.85 -4.66 6.67
CA LEU A 24 8.69 -5.28 8.00
C LEU A 24 7.85 -4.41 8.95
N LEU A 25 8.12 -3.09 8.97
CA LEU A 25 7.33 -2.15 9.77
C LEU A 25 5.89 -2.05 9.30
N GLY A 26 5.68 -1.98 7.98
CA GLY A 26 4.36 -1.96 7.34
C GLY A 26 3.55 -3.21 7.69
N ALA A 27 4.17 -4.39 7.68
CA ALA A 27 3.53 -5.63 8.09
C ALA A 27 3.07 -5.61 9.56
N GLY A 28 3.90 -5.05 10.46
CA GLY A 28 3.52 -4.85 11.87
C GLY A 28 2.32 -3.91 12.02
N LEU A 29 2.33 -2.80 11.29
CA LEU A 29 1.23 -1.83 11.30
C LEU A 29 -0.08 -2.43 10.78
N ILE A 30 -0.05 -3.23 9.71
CA ILE A 30 -1.24 -3.91 9.18
C ILE A 30 -1.87 -4.83 10.23
N ARG A 31 -1.05 -5.62 10.93
CA ARG A 31 -1.54 -6.53 11.99
C ARG A 31 -2.22 -5.75 13.11
N ALA A 32 -1.58 -4.71 13.63
CA ALA A 32 -2.13 -3.87 14.69
C ALA A 32 -3.40 -3.11 14.27
N LEU A 33 -3.47 -2.65 13.01
CA LEU A 33 -4.67 -2.00 12.48
C LEU A 33 -5.83 -2.99 12.32
N ARG A 34 -5.55 -4.23 11.91
CA ARG A 34 -6.58 -5.27 11.75
C ARG A 34 -7.18 -5.70 13.10
N GLU A 35 -6.42 -5.65 14.19
CA GLU A 35 -6.97 -5.86 15.55
C GLU A 35 -8.05 -4.84 15.91
N ARG A 36 -7.92 -3.60 15.43
CA ARG A 36 -8.87 -2.50 15.70
C ARG A 36 -9.97 -2.38 14.65
N HIS A 37 -9.68 -2.82 13.43
CA HIS A 37 -10.56 -2.80 12.28
C HIS A 37 -10.48 -4.14 11.54
N PRO A 38 -11.19 -5.19 12.03
CA PRO A 38 -11.10 -6.54 11.46
C PRO A 38 -11.43 -6.60 9.97
N ASP A 39 -12.37 -5.75 9.54
CA ASP A 39 -12.84 -5.70 8.15
C ASP A 39 -12.01 -4.75 7.28
N ALA A 40 -10.90 -4.19 7.79
CA ALA A 40 -10.10 -3.23 7.04
C ALA A 40 -9.40 -3.84 5.82
N GLU A 41 -9.42 -3.08 4.73
CA GLU A 41 -8.72 -3.40 3.50
C GLU A 41 -7.37 -2.68 3.45
N PHE A 42 -6.33 -3.39 2.99
CA PHE A 42 -4.97 -2.85 2.89
C PHE A 42 -4.45 -3.00 1.47
N ALA A 43 -3.91 -1.92 0.90
CA ALA A 43 -3.30 -1.94 -0.42
C ALA A 43 -2.09 -1.00 -0.52
N GLY A 44 -1.25 -1.17 -1.53
CA GLY A 44 -0.21 -0.20 -1.87
C GLY A 44 1.10 -0.80 -2.35
N ILE A 45 2.24 -0.35 -1.83
CA ILE A 45 3.58 -0.80 -2.26
C ILE A 45 4.29 -1.43 -1.08
N GLY A 46 4.80 -2.64 -1.25
CA GLY A 46 5.45 -3.38 -0.18
C GLY A 46 6.03 -4.70 -0.68
N GLY A 47 6.87 -5.29 0.15
CA GLY A 47 7.49 -6.57 -0.10
C GLY A 47 6.65 -7.73 0.44
N ASP A 48 7.32 -8.84 0.68
CA ASP A 48 6.67 -10.08 1.09
C ASP A 48 6.08 -10.03 2.50
N ALA A 49 6.64 -9.22 3.41
CA ALA A 49 6.12 -9.13 4.77
C ALA A 49 4.75 -8.46 4.77
N MET A 50 4.56 -7.35 4.03
CA MET A 50 3.26 -6.70 3.88
C MET A 50 2.26 -7.58 3.15
N ARG A 51 2.68 -8.31 2.10
CA ARG A 51 1.80 -9.31 1.44
C ARG A 51 1.32 -10.37 2.40
N LYS A 52 2.21 -10.96 3.18
CA LYS A 52 1.87 -11.98 4.19
C LYS A 52 0.99 -11.43 5.32
N ALA A 53 1.09 -10.14 5.63
CA ALA A 53 0.17 -9.47 6.56
C ALA A 53 -1.23 -9.22 5.96
N GLY A 54 -1.44 -9.52 4.68
CA GLY A 54 -2.72 -9.39 3.98
C GLY A 54 -2.91 -8.03 3.33
N CYS A 55 -1.82 -7.35 2.94
CA CYS A 55 -1.87 -6.18 2.07
C CYS A 55 -1.84 -6.60 0.60
N GLN A 56 -2.74 -6.04 -0.20
CA GLN A 56 -2.71 -6.14 -1.65
C GLN A 56 -1.64 -5.19 -2.20
N THR A 57 -0.40 -5.66 -2.25
CA THR A 57 0.70 -4.90 -2.83
C THR A 57 0.59 -4.89 -4.36
N TRP A 58 0.52 -3.72 -4.96
CA TRP A 58 0.44 -3.52 -6.41
C TRP A 58 1.82 -3.48 -7.08
N PHE A 59 2.87 -3.19 -6.31
CA PHE A 59 4.26 -3.10 -6.76
C PHE A 59 5.20 -3.63 -5.68
N ASP A 60 6.33 -4.23 -6.08
CA ASP A 60 7.36 -4.66 -5.14
C ASP A 60 8.24 -3.49 -4.70
N CYS A 61 8.57 -3.43 -3.41
CA CYS A 61 9.54 -2.46 -2.90
C CYS A 61 10.94 -2.63 -3.53
N SER A 62 11.29 -3.82 -4.02
CA SER A 62 12.55 -4.06 -4.74
C SER A 62 12.62 -3.30 -6.06
N GLU A 63 11.48 -2.94 -6.67
CA GLU A 63 11.46 -2.10 -7.87
C GLU A 63 11.74 -0.61 -7.58
N LEU A 64 11.65 -0.18 -6.32
CA LEU A 64 11.96 1.17 -5.86
C LEU A 64 13.41 1.31 -5.36
N ALA A 65 14.08 0.21 -5.05
CA ALA A 65 15.47 0.17 -4.58
C ALA A 65 16.47 0.33 -5.75
N LEU A 66 16.44 1.49 -6.42
CA LEU A 66 17.39 1.87 -7.47
C LEU A 66 18.65 2.49 -6.83
N MET A 67 19.84 1.99 -7.18
CA MET A 67 21.10 2.43 -6.59
C MET A 67 21.70 3.60 -7.40
N GLY A 68 21.61 4.82 -6.87
CA GLY A 68 22.39 5.97 -7.34
C GLY A 68 21.58 7.08 -8.03
N LEU A 69 22.05 8.33 -7.86
CA LEU A 69 21.38 9.58 -8.29
C LEU A 69 21.06 9.64 -9.80
N VAL A 70 21.88 9.00 -10.64
CA VAL A 70 21.74 8.98 -12.11
C VAL A 70 20.64 8.00 -12.57
N GLU A 71 20.35 6.97 -11.79
CA GLU A 71 19.30 5.98 -12.09
C GLU A 71 17.93 6.50 -11.64
N VAL A 72 17.88 7.22 -10.51
CA VAL A 72 16.69 7.96 -10.04
C VAL A 72 16.21 9.00 -11.06
N LEU A 73 17.12 9.77 -11.66
CA LEU A 73 16.75 10.75 -12.70
C LEU A 73 16.19 10.10 -13.97
N ARG A 74 16.70 8.91 -14.34
CA ARG A 74 16.19 8.15 -15.51
C ARG A 74 14.80 7.56 -15.27
N HIS A 75 14.47 7.22 -14.03
CA HIS A 75 13.17 6.65 -13.66
C HIS A 75 12.17 7.65 -13.09
N LEU A 76 12.56 8.92 -12.91
CA LEU A 76 11.68 10.00 -12.47
C LEU A 76 10.39 10.11 -13.30
N PRO A 77 10.39 10.00 -14.65
CA PRO A 77 9.15 9.99 -15.43
C PRO A 77 8.23 8.80 -15.09
N ARG A 78 8.81 7.63 -14.78
CA ARG A 78 8.08 6.41 -14.37
C ARG A 78 7.49 6.58 -12.98
N LEU A 79 8.25 7.15 -12.03
CA LEU A 79 7.77 7.47 -10.67
C LEU A 79 6.62 8.48 -10.70
N LEU A 80 6.69 9.49 -11.58
CA LEU A 80 5.60 10.46 -11.76
C LEU A 80 4.33 9.80 -12.34
N ARG A 81 4.46 8.83 -13.25
CA ARG A 81 3.32 8.02 -13.75
C ARG A 81 2.72 7.15 -12.67
N LEU A 82 3.54 6.44 -11.90
CA LEU A 82 3.10 5.64 -10.75
C LEU A 82 2.33 6.49 -9.73
N ARG A 83 2.83 7.69 -9.43
CA ARG A 83 2.15 8.65 -8.55
C ARG A 83 0.78 9.06 -9.12
N ALA A 84 0.68 9.29 -10.43
CA ALA A 84 -0.57 9.66 -11.07
C ALA A 84 -1.60 8.53 -11.03
N GLU A 85 -1.21 7.30 -11.37
CA GLU A 85 -2.07 6.10 -11.30
C GLU A 85 -2.51 5.79 -9.88
N PHE A 86 -1.58 5.84 -8.92
CA PHE A 86 -1.88 5.60 -7.51
C PHE A 86 -2.92 6.59 -6.99
N ARG A 87 -2.75 7.89 -7.28
CA ARG A 87 -3.70 8.93 -6.91
C ARG A 87 -5.08 8.67 -7.51
N GLN A 88 -5.13 8.24 -8.77
CA GLN A 88 -6.39 7.97 -9.47
C GLN A 88 -7.13 6.75 -8.90
N ARG A 89 -6.41 5.71 -8.45
CA ARG A 89 -7.01 4.53 -7.80
C ARG A 89 -7.35 4.72 -6.32
N ALA A 90 -6.66 5.63 -5.64
CA ALA A 90 -6.87 5.90 -4.22
C ALA A 90 -8.00 6.92 -3.96
N LEU A 91 -8.26 7.81 -4.91
CA LEU A 91 -9.22 8.92 -4.77
C LEU A 91 -10.34 8.89 -5.84
N GLY A 92 -10.32 7.92 -6.74
CA GLY A 92 -11.35 7.67 -7.75
C GLY A 92 -12.38 6.64 -7.30
#